data_AF-A0A2G2GLT7-F1
#
_entry.id   AF-A0A2G2GLT7-F1
#
_cell.length_a   1.000
_cell.length_b   1.000
_cell.length_c   1.000
_cell.angle_alpha   90.00
_cell.angle_beta   90.00
_cell.angle_gamma   90.00
#
_symmetry.space_group_name_H-M   'P 1'
#
loop_
_entity.id
_entity.type
_entity.pdbx_description
1 polymer ?
#
loop_
_entity_poly.entity_id
_entity_poly.type
_entity_poly.pdbx_seq_one_letter_code
_entity_poly.pdbx_strand_id
1 'polypeptide(L)'
;MLVFLAKHLIFGLLAGEITLAALLFLDIGGLRSLIWQSDSRNIALFMLILFFALTFGSLGMGSGVISLVGKGGRDQDMNPDE
;
A
#
# COMPACT_ATOMS: atom_id res chain seq x y z
N MET A 1 -18.99 -2.70 -0.40
CA MET A 1 -18.07 -1.81 -1.13
C MET A 1 -16.94 -1.32 -0.22
N LEU A 2 -17.20 -0.44 0.75
CA LEU A 2 -16.15 0.16 1.60
C LEU A 2 -15.32 -0.85 2.40
N VAL A 3 -15.95 -1.88 2.99
CA VAL A 3 -15.24 -2.94 3.74
C VAL A 3 -14.30 -3.76 2.85
N PHE A 4 -14.68 -3.99 1.59
CA PHE A 4 -13.85 -4.72 0.63
C PHE A 4 -12.59 -3.91 0.27
N LEU A 5 -12.77 -2.61 0.04
CA LEU A 5 -11.68 -1.70 -0.27
C LEU A 5 -10.76 -1.49 0.94
N ALA A 6 -11.34 -1.39 2.14
CA ALA A 6 -10.58 -1.30 3.39
C ALA A 6 -9.71 -2.54 3.64
N LYS A 7 -10.20 -3.75 3.30
CA LYS A 7 -9.36 -4.96 3.34
C LYS A 7 -8.15 -4.85 2.43
N HIS A 8 -8.33 -4.43 1.18
CA HIS A 8 -7.23 -4.27 0.22
C HIS A 8 -6.26 -3.15 0.63
N LEU A 9 -6.77 -2.07 1.21
CA LEU A 9 -5.95 -1.01 1.81
C LEU A 9 -5.05 -1.57 2.92
N ILE A 10 -5.61 -2.37 3.84
CA ILE A 10 -4.85 -2.99 4.94
C ILE A 10 -3.75 -3.92 4.39
N PHE A 11 -4.06 -4.73 3.38
CA PHE A 11 -3.05 -5.57 2.74
C PHE A 11 -1.92 -4.75 2.10
N GLY A 12 -2.27 -3.65 1.40
CA GLY A 12 -1.29 -2.70 0.88
C GLY A 12 -0.43 -2.09 1.98
N LEU A 13 -1.06 -1.63 3.07
CA LEU A 13 -0.38 -1.04 4.22
C LEU A 13 0.61 -2.02 4.85
N LEU A 14 0.18 -3.26 5.12
CA LEU A 14 1.03 -4.31 5.67
C LEU A 14 2.21 -4.63 4.74
N ALA A 15 1.97 -4.75 3.44
CA ALA A 15 3.03 -5.00 2.46
C ALA A 15 4.06 -3.86 2.44
N GLY A 16 3.59 -2.62 2.48
CA GLY A 16 4.43 -1.42 2.53
C GLY A 16 5.30 -1.38 3.79
N GLU A 17 4.71 -1.56 4.97
CA GLU A 17 5.44 -1.55 6.25
C GLU A 17 6.42 -2.72 6.37
N ILE A 18 6.07 -3.92 5.89
CA ILE A 18 6.99 -5.07 5.84
C ILE A 18 8.17 -4.75 4.93
N THR A 19 7.92 -4.15 3.76
CA THR A 19 8.97 -3.76 2.82
C THR A 19 9.88 -2.68 3.42
N LEU A 20 9.30 -1.68 4.08
CA LEU A 20 10.04 -0.64 4.79
C LEU A 20 10.90 -1.22 5.91
N ALA A 21 10.34 -2.10 6.74
CA ALA A 21 11.07 -2.78 7.80
C ALA A 21 12.24 -3.60 7.24
N ALA A 22 12.04 -4.31 6.12
CA ALA A 22 13.11 -5.02 5.43
C ALA A 22 14.19 -4.07 4.90
N LEU A 23 13.80 -2.93 4.32
CA LEU A 23 14.73 -1.91 3.80
C LEU A 23 15.63 -1.34 4.92
N LEU A 24 15.03 -1.04 6.08
CA LEU A 24 15.75 -0.54 7.25
C LEU A 24 16.60 -1.63 7.92
N PHE A 25 16.09 -2.86 8.03
CA PHE A 25 16.86 -3.99 8.55
C PHE A 25 18.07 -4.30 7.66
N LEU A 26 17.84 -4.25 6.35
CA LEU A 26 18.77 -4.29 5.23
C LEU A 26 19.92 -3.29 5.30
N ASP A 27 19.65 -2.15 5.93
CA ASP A 27 20.36 -0.88 5.71
C ASP A 27 20.61 -0.60 4.21
N ILE A 28 19.59 -0.87 3.38
CA ILE A 28 19.72 -0.72 1.93
C ILE A 28 20.01 0.75 1.60
N GLY A 29 21.10 0.99 0.86
CA GLY A 29 21.56 2.34 0.53
C GLY A 29 22.00 3.16 1.74
N GLY A 30 22.26 2.53 2.89
CA GLY A 30 22.61 3.22 4.13
C GLY A 30 21.44 3.97 4.79
N LEU A 31 20.20 3.66 4.43
CA LEU A 31 19.01 4.40 4.86
C LEU A 31 18.81 4.39 6.38
N ARG A 32 19.00 3.24 7.03
CA ARG A 32 18.93 3.13 8.49
C ARG A 32 20.07 3.92 9.11
N SER A 33 21.29 3.75 8.61
CA SER A 33 22.45 4.51 9.08
C SER A 33 22.25 6.02 8.96
N LEU A 34 21.62 6.48 7.87
CA LEU A 34 21.31 7.90 7.64
C LEU A 34 20.27 8.43 8.63
N ILE A 35 19.19 7.67 8.85
CA ILE A 35 18.14 8.04 9.82
C ILE A 35 18.69 8.13 11.23
N TRP A 36 19.60 7.22 11.62
CA TRP A 36 20.17 7.20 12.96
C TRP A 36 21.19 8.30 13.23
N GLN A 37 21.82 8.84 12.18
CA GLN A 37 22.75 9.97 12.28
C GLN A 37 22.06 11.34 12.22
N SER A 38 20.76 11.37 11.91
CA SER A 38 20.01 12.62 11.83
C SER A 38 19.50 13.07 13.20
N ASP A 39 19.69 14.35 13.52
CA ASP A 39 19.05 15.01 14.68
C ASP A 39 17.51 14.96 14.60
N SER A 40 16.98 14.89 13.37
CA SER A 40 15.54 14.86 13.07
C SER A 40 15.02 13.44 12.81
N ARG A 41 15.60 12.42 13.48
CA ARG A 41 15.27 11.00 13.30
C ARG A 41 13.77 10.70 13.31
N ASN A 42 13.04 11.28 14.25
CA ASN A 42 11.60 11.02 14.42
C ASN A 42 10.79 11.52 13.22
N ILE A 43 11.15 12.69 12.67
CA ILE A 43 10.49 13.26 11.50
C ILE A 43 10.80 12.41 10.26
N ALA A 44 12.05 11.99 10.11
CA ALA A 44 12.47 11.12 9.00
C ALA A 44 11.71 9.78 9.02
N LEU A 45 11.64 9.11 10.17
CA LEU A 45 10.87 7.88 10.33
C LEU A 45 9.37 8.08 10.05
N PHE A 46 8.78 9.15 10.60
CA PHE A 46 7.37 9.45 10.38
C PHE A 46 7.06 9.68 8.90
N MET A 47 7.86 10.49 8.20
CA MET A 47 7.67 10.69 6.76
C MET A 47 7.83 9.40 5.98
N LEU A 48 8.83 8.57 6.34
CA LEU A 48 9.10 7.34 5.61
C LEU A 48 7.95 6.34 5.75
N ILE A 49 7.45 6.13 6.97
CA ILE A 49 6.25 5.31 7.25
C ILE A 49 5.04 5.89 6.50
N LEU A 50 4.80 7.20 6.63
CA LEU A 50 3.65 7.85 6.00
C LEU A 50 3.65 7.69 4.48
N PHE A 51 4.78 7.95 3.82
CA PHE A 51 4.84 7.84 2.36
C PHE A 51 4.78 6.39 1.87
N PHE A 52 5.41 5.44 2.58
CA PHE A 52 5.24 4.02 2.26
C PHE A 52 3.79 3.57 2.42
N ALA A 53 3.14 3.98 3.52
CA ALA A 53 1.72 3.74 3.76
C ALA A 53 0.84 4.29 2.65
N LEU A 54 1.09 5.53 2.21
CA LEU A 54 0.34 6.16 1.12
C LEU A 54 0.57 5.44 -0.21
N THR A 55 1.81 5.11 -0.56
CA THR A 55 2.15 4.45 -1.83
C THR A 55 1.54 3.05 -1.91
N PHE A 56 1.86 2.18 -0.95
CA PHE A 56 1.38 0.79 -1.00
C PHE A 56 -0.10 0.66 -0.63
N GLY A 57 -0.61 1.51 0.26
CA GLY A 57 -2.05 1.60 0.55
C GLY A 57 -2.85 1.99 -0.69
N SER A 58 -2.39 2.98 -1.45
CA SER A 58 -3.03 3.39 -2.72
C SER A 58 -2.96 2.26 -3.75
N LEU A 59 -1.84 1.55 -3.85
CA LEU A 59 -1.70 0.40 -4.75
C LEU A 59 -2.67 -0.73 -4.38
N GLY A 60 -2.75 -1.08 -3.10
CA GLY A 60 -3.69 -2.07 -2.58
C GLY A 60 -5.14 -1.68 -2.87
N MET A 61 -5.54 -0.47 -2.50
CA MET A 61 -6.88 0.05 -2.77
C MET A 61 -7.21 0.07 -4.27
N GLY A 62 -6.27 0.51 -5.11
CA GLY A 62 -6.40 0.54 -6.57
C GLY A 62 -6.63 -0.86 -7.17
N SER A 63 -5.91 -1.88 -6.69
CA SER A 63 -6.14 -3.27 -7.10
C SER A 63 -7.55 -3.76 -6.77
N GLY A 64 -8.08 -3.35 -5.61
CA GLY A 64 -9.46 -3.63 -5.21
C GLY A 64 -10.48 -2.97 -6.13
N VAL A 65 -10.28 -1.70 -6.52
CA VAL A 65 -11.17 -0.99 -7.45
C VAL A 65 -11.21 -1.70 -8.81
N ILE A 66 -10.05 -2.05 -9.37
CA ILE A 66 -9.97 -2.75 -10.66
C ILE A 66 -10.71 -4.10 -10.60
N SER A 67 -10.56 -4.85 -9.50
CA SER A 67 -11.27 -6.11 -9.30
C SER A 67 -12.79 -5.94 -9.23
N LEU A 68 -13.28 -4.83 -8.66
CA LEU A 68 -14.72 -4.54 -8.61
C LEU A 68 -15.27 -4.18 -9.99
N VAL A 69 -14.56 -3.34 -10.74
CA VAL A 69 -14.92 -2.96 -12.12
C VAL A 69 -14.97 -4.20 -13.03
N GLY A 70 -13.97 -5.08 -12.92
CA GLY A 70 -13.92 -6.33 -13.69
C GLY A 70 -14.96 -7.39 -13.28
N LYS A 71 -15.61 -7.26 -12.11
CA LYS A 71 -16.80 -8.06 -11.76
C LYS A 71 -18.06 -7.45 -12.38
N GLY A 72 -18.24 -6.14 -12.28
CA GLY A 72 -19.43 -5.47 -12.82
C GLY A 72 -19.62 -5.64 -14.34
N GLY A 73 -18.52 -5.72 -15.11
CA GLY A 73 -18.59 -5.98 -16.55
C GLY A 73 -18.94 -7.42 -16.96
N ARG A 74 -18.68 -8.40 -16.07
CA ARG A 74 -18.98 -9.85 -16.29
C ARG A 74 -20.36 -10.27 -15.81
N ASP A 75 -21.06 -9.39 -15.11
CA ASP A 75 -22.43 -9.63 -14.69
C ASP A 75 -23.41 -9.08 -15.77
N GLN A 76 -22.92 -8.30 -16.74
CA GLN A 76 -23.72 -7.58 -17.75
C GLN A 76 -23.73 -8.25 -19.13
N ASP A 77 -22.72 -9.07 -19.44
CA ASP A 77 -22.61 -9.91 -20.65
C ASP A 77 -23.36 -11.25 -20.51
N MET A 78 -23.78 -11.63 -19.30
CA MET A 78 -24.57 -12.84 -19.03
C MET A 78 -26.09 -12.63 -19.16
N ASN A 79 -26.56 -11.42 -19.53
CA ASN A 79 -27.95 -11.18 -19.89
C ASN A 79 -28.08 -10.78 -21.37
N PRO A 80 -28.06 -11.73 -22.32
CA PRO A 80 -28.23 -11.44 -23.74
C PRO A 80 -29.69 -11.22 -24.17
N ASP A 81 -30.66 -11.35 -23.25
CA ASP A 81 -32.09 -11.55 -23.58
C ASP A 81 -33.05 -10.53 -22.91
N GLU A 82 -32.81 -9.22 -23.07
CA GLU A 82 -33.87 -8.19 -23.01
C GLU A 82 -33.88 -7.34 -24.29
#